data_AF-A0A7Y6UCG7-F1
#
_entry.id   AF-A0A7Y6UCG7-F1
#
_cell.length_a   1.000
_cell.length_b   1.000
_cell.length_c   1.000
_cell.angle_alpha   90.00
_cell.angle_beta   90.00
_cell.angle_gamma   90.00
#
_symmetry.space_group_name_H-M   'P 1'
#
loop_
_entity.id
_entity.type
_entity.pdbx_description
1 polymer ?
#
loop_
_entity_poly.entity_id
_entity_poly.type
_entity_poly.pdbx_seq_one_letter_code
_entity_poly.pdbx_strand_id
1 'polypeptide(L)'
;MGAADEHFAAVKAKNAAALAKAEQEARESGKEPFSREPLAAIYSEATLGRREESLRLMYYVSHPEIRSMTEFVALLRKMEQYE
;
A
#
# COMPACT_ATOMS: atom_id res chain seq x y z
N MET A 1 7.15 -1.51 31.80
CA MET A 1 6.83 -1.89 30.41
C MET A 1 5.67 -0.98 30.01
N GLY A 2 5.95 -0.01 29.13
CA GLY A 2 5.24 1.26 29.06
C GLY A 2 4.14 1.31 27.99
N ALA A 3 3.14 2.17 28.23
CA ALA A 3 1.95 2.42 27.41
C ALA A 3 2.22 2.77 25.92
N ALA A 4 3.48 3.04 25.54
CA ALA A 4 3.87 3.25 24.15
C ALA A 4 3.77 1.95 23.32
N ASP A 5 4.23 0.80 23.85
CA ASP A 5 4.21 -0.48 23.13
C ASP A 5 2.77 -0.95 22.81
N GLU A 6 1.82 -0.74 23.72
CA GLU A 6 0.41 -1.07 23.51
C GLU A 6 -0.24 -0.18 22.44
N HIS A 7 0.14 1.10 22.38
CA HIS A 7 -0.36 2.03 21.38
C HIS A 7 0.13 1.68 19.97
N PHE A 8 1.41 1.33 19.81
CA PHE A 8 1.95 0.90 18.52
C PHE A 8 1.35 -0.44 18.06
N ALA A 9 1.17 -1.40 18.96
CA ALA A 9 0.51 -2.66 18.66
C ALA A 9 -0.95 -2.46 18.23
N ALA A 10 -1.69 -1.57 18.90
CA ALA A 10 -3.07 -1.25 18.56
C ALA A 10 -3.21 -0.54 17.19
N VAL A 11 -2.30 0.38 16.86
CA VAL A 11 -2.28 1.04 15.54
C VAL A 11 -1.94 0.05 14.43
N LYS A 12 -0.96 -0.84 14.65
CA LYS A 12 -0.61 -1.88 13.69
C LYS A 12 -1.77 -2.85 13.43
N ALA A 13 -2.48 -3.27 14.48
CA ALA A 13 -3.66 -4.12 14.37
C ALA A 13 -4.82 -3.43 13.62
N LYS A 14 -5.04 -2.13 13.88
CA LYS A 14 -6.03 -1.33 13.15
C LYS A 14 -5.67 -1.17 11.67
N ASN A 15 -4.40 -0.93 11.34
CA ASN A 15 -3.94 -0.83 9.95
C ASN A 15 -4.06 -2.16 9.21
N ALA A 16 -3.75 -3.29 9.87
CA ALA A 16 -3.92 -4.61 9.28
C ALA A 16 -5.40 -4.93 8.99
N ALA A 17 -6.30 -4.60 9.91
CA ALA A 17 -7.74 -4.77 9.70
C ALA A 17 -8.27 -3.84 8.60
N ALA A 18 -7.81 -2.58 8.56
CA ALA A 18 -8.17 -1.63 7.53
C ALA A 18 -7.67 -2.06 6.14
N LEU A 19 -6.44 -2.58 6.05
CA LEU A 19 -5.88 -3.10 4.81
C LEU A 19 -6.68 -4.32 4.32
N ALA A 20 -6.93 -5.30 5.18
CA ALA A 20 -7.70 -6.49 4.81
C ALA A 20 -9.11 -6.14 4.30
N LYS A 21 -9.78 -5.18 4.96
CA LYS A 21 -11.09 -4.69 4.52
C LYS A 21 -10.98 -3.96 3.18
N ALA A 22 -10.02 -3.05 3.02
CA ALA A 22 -9.82 -2.30 1.79
C ALA A 22 -9.44 -3.20 0.61
N GLU A 23 -8.66 -4.26 0.84
CA GLU A 23 -8.35 -5.28 -0.17
C GLU A 23 -9.59 -6.07 -0.60
N GLN A 24 -10.47 -6.40 0.35
CA GLN A 24 -11.74 -7.03 0.05
C GLN A 24 -12.66 -6.09 -0.77
N GLU A 25 -12.82 -4.84 -0.34
CA GLU A 25 -13.62 -3.83 -1.04
C GLU A 25 -13.06 -3.54 -2.44
N ALA A 26 -11.74 -3.50 -2.59
CA ALA A 26 -11.08 -3.40 -3.89
C ALA A 26 -11.43 -4.59 -4.79
N ARG A 27 -11.37 -5.81 -4.26
CA ARG A 27 -11.75 -7.01 -5.01
C ARG A 27 -13.22 -7.00 -5.42
N GLU A 28 -14.13 -6.60 -4.53
CA GLU A 28 -15.57 -6.53 -4.80
C GLU A 28 -15.93 -5.44 -5.81
N SER A 29 -15.20 -4.32 -5.80
CA SER A 29 -15.37 -3.21 -6.75
C SER A 29 -14.69 -3.43 -8.11
N GLY A 30 -13.98 -4.56 -8.29
CA GLY A 30 -13.25 -4.89 -9.52
C GLY A 30 -11.95 -4.12 -9.71
N LYS A 31 -11.38 -3.53 -8.65
CA LYS A 31 -10.05 -2.93 -8.66
C LYS A 31 -8.98 -4.00 -8.86
N GLU A 32 -7.99 -3.69 -9.67
CA GLU A 32 -6.91 -4.61 -10.01
C GLU A 32 -6.13 -5.03 -8.74
N PRO A 33 -5.80 -6.31 -8.57
CA PRO A 33 -5.00 -6.77 -7.44
C PRO A 33 -3.58 -6.18 -7.49
N PHE A 34 -3.04 -5.89 -6.31
CA PHE A 34 -1.70 -5.37 -6.17
C PHE A 34 -0.67 -6.37 -6.67
N SER A 35 0.23 -5.92 -7.56
CA SER A 35 1.29 -6.75 -8.13
C SER A 35 2.64 -6.06 -8.02
N ARG A 36 3.69 -6.87 -7.80
CA ARG A 36 5.09 -6.40 -7.75
C ARG A 36 5.67 -6.12 -9.13
N GLU A 37 5.16 -6.80 -10.16
CA GLU A 37 5.73 -6.76 -11.51
C GLU A 37 5.78 -5.33 -12.08
N PRO A 38 4.71 -4.51 -12.01
CA PRO A 38 4.75 -3.14 -12.52
C PRO A 38 5.64 -2.20 -11.68
N LEU A 39 5.86 -2.53 -10.41
CA LEU A 39 6.65 -1.73 -9.47
C LEU A 39 8.16 -1.92 -9.64
N ALA A 40 8.59 -3.03 -10.24
CA ALA A 40 10.00 -3.30 -10.56
C ALA A 40 10.59 -2.27 -11.55
N ALA A 41 9.73 -1.53 -12.26
CA ALA A 41 10.13 -0.41 -13.13
C ALA A 41 10.51 0.87 -12.37
N ILE A 42 10.24 0.94 -11.06
CA ILE A 42 10.53 2.10 -10.19
C ILE A 42 11.52 1.71 -9.09
N TYR A 43 11.30 0.56 -8.46
CA TYR A 43 12.06 0.15 -7.28
C TYR A 43 12.81 -1.17 -7.53
N SER A 44 13.99 -1.30 -6.93
CA SER A 44 14.71 -2.59 -6.87
C SER A 44 13.98 -3.58 -5.96
N GLU A 45 14.22 -4.89 -6.15
CA GLU A 45 13.61 -5.94 -5.31
C GLU A 45 13.89 -5.74 -3.82
N ALA A 46 15.10 -5.28 -3.47
CA ALA A 46 15.47 -4.99 -2.08
C ALA A 46 14.61 -3.86 -1.47
N THR A 47 14.31 -2.82 -2.26
CA THR A 47 13.45 -1.70 -1.83
C THR A 47 11.99 -2.14 -1.76
N LEU A 48 11.51 -2.90 -2.75
CA LEU A 48 10.15 -3.46 -2.75
C LEU A 48 9.90 -4.33 -1.51
N GLY A 49 10.85 -5.20 -1.15
CA GLY A 49 10.74 -6.03 0.05
C GLY A 49 10.55 -5.23 1.34
N ARG A 50 11.08 -4.00 1.41
CA ARG A 50 10.92 -3.11 2.58
C ARG A 50 9.69 -2.20 2.49
N ARG A 51 9.31 -1.78 1.28
CA ARG A 51 8.23 -0.80 1.04
C ARG A 51 6.88 -1.45 0.70
N GLU A 52 6.81 -2.75 0.45
CA GLU A 52 5.58 -3.42 -0.01
C GLU A 52 4.36 -3.12 0.87
N GLU A 53 4.49 -3.25 2.19
CA GLU A 53 3.36 -3.01 3.11
C GLU A 53 2.85 -1.57 2.97
N SER A 54 3.76 -0.60 2.93
CA SER A 54 3.42 0.81 2.73
C SER A 54 2.79 1.07 1.36
N LEU A 55 3.27 0.39 0.31
CA LEU A 55 2.73 0.51 -1.04
C LEU A 55 1.32 -0.09 -1.14
N ARG A 56 1.05 -1.22 -0.47
CA ARG A 56 -0.28 -1.81 -0.39
C ARG A 56 -1.25 -0.94 0.38
N LEU A 57 -0.82 -0.38 1.52
CA LEU A 57 -1.62 0.60 2.27
C LEU A 57 -1.92 1.82 1.42
N MET A 58 -0.94 2.34 0.69
CA MET A 58 -1.14 3.48 -0.19
C MET A 58 -2.11 3.16 -1.33
N TYR A 59 -1.95 2.00 -1.98
CA TYR A 59 -2.80 1.58 -3.09
C TYR A 59 -4.24 1.30 -2.65
N TYR A 60 -4.45 0.57 -1.56
CA TYR A 60 -5.79 0.13 -1.16
C TYR A 60 -6.50 1.12 -0.23
N VAL A 61 -5.77 1.75 0.70
CA VAL A 61 -6.36 2.57 1.76
C VAL A 61 -6.24 4.06 1.45
N SER A 62 -5.04 4.55 1.10
CA SER A 62 -4.83 6.00 0.88
C SER A 62 -5.39 6.50 -0.45
N HIS A 63 -5.35 5.66 -1.49
CA HIS A 63 -5.82 6.00 -2.83
C HIS A 63 -6.85 4.98 -3.35
N PRO A 64 -8.03 4.90 -2.72
CA PRO A 64 -9.10 3.99 -3.16
C PRO A 64 -9.58 4.32 -4.59
N GLU A 65 -9.44 5.57 -5.03
CA GLU A 65 -9.82 6.03 -6.37
C GLU A 65 -8.99 5.42 -7.51
N ILE A 66 -7.75 5.01 -7.23
CA ILE A 66 -6.89 4.35 -8.21
C ILE A 66 -7.44 2.95 -8.44
N ARG A 67 -7.69 2.54 -9.69
CA ARG A 67 -8.30 1.23 -9.98
C ARG A 67 -7.35 0.22 -10.62
N SER A 68 -6.20 0.67 -11.08
CA SER A 68 -5.21 -0.16 -11.79
C SER A 68 -3.79 0.04 -11.26
N MET A 69 -2.93 -0.97 -11.47
CA MET A 69 -1.51 -0.88 -11.12
C MET A 69 -0.78 0.17 -11.97
N THR A 70 -1.21 0.37 -13.22
CA THR A 70 -0.64 1.38 -14.12
C THR A 70 -0.84 2.81 -13.58
N GLU A 71 -2.06 3.12 -13.11
CA GLU A 71 -2.35 4.41 -12.47
C GLU A 71 -1.54 4.60 -11.18
N PHE A 72 -1.39 3.52 -10.41
CA PHE A 72 -0.58 3.55 -9.19
C PHE A 72 0.90 3.81 -9.47
N VAL A 73 1.50 3.12 -10.43
CA VAL A 73 2.88 3.35 -10.88
C VAL A 73 3.07 4.79 -11.36
N ALA A 74 2.09 5.36 -12.08
CA ALA A 74 2.14 6.75 -12.50
C ALA A 74 2.11 7.73 -11.32
N LEU A 75 1.31 7.46 -10.29
CA LEU A 75 1.32 8.23 -9.04
C LEU A 75 2.68 8.15 -8.35
N LEU A 76 3.23 6.95 -8.18
CA LEU A 76 4.54 6.73 -7.54
C LEU A 76 5.64 7.51 -8.26
N ARG A 77 5.67 7.47 -9.60
CA ARG A 77 6.63 8.26 -10.40
C ARG A 77 6.49 9.76 -10.17
N LYS A 78 5.27 10.27 -10.02
CA LYS A 78 5.06 11.69 -9.70
C LYS A 78 5.61 12.02 -8.32
N MET A 79 5.34 11.20 -7.32
CA MET A 79 5.81 11.45 -5.95
C MET A 79 7.34 11.43 -5.86
N GLU A 80 8.01 10.49 -6.51
CA GLU A 80 9.49 10.41 -6.54
C GLU A 80 10.14 11.58 -7.31
N GLN A 81 9.39 12.33 -8.13
CA GLN A 81 9.91 13.54 -8.79
C GLN A 81 9.86 14.80 -7.89
N TYR A 82 9.12 14.74 -6.77
CA TYR A 82 8.97 15.86 -5.83
C TYR A 82 9.73 15.64 -4.51
N GLU A 83 10.44 14.51 -4.34
CA GLU A 83 11.42 14.25 -3.27
C GLU A 83 12.84 14.63 -3.70
#